data_AF-A0A0D0BXP5-F1
#
_entry.id   AF-A0A0D0BXP5-F1
#
_cell.length_a   1.000
_cell.length_b   1.000
_cell.length_c   1.000
_cell.angle_alpha   90.00
_cell.angle_beta   90.00
_cell.angle_gamma   90.00
#
_symmetry.space_group_name_H-M   'P 1'
#
loop_
_entity.id
_entity.type
_entity.pdbx_description
1 polymer ?
#
loop_
_entity_poly.entity_id
_entity_poly.type
_entity_poly.pdbx_seq_one_letter_code
_entity_poly.pdbx_strand_id
1 'polypeptide(L)'
;MTLFCIIRVAAFIMRAVSLNIESAGENLGLFIATEVLLQTGFFGLLYSIYTLVVDRLELCGSSPLPIPIIGRLLELFKKRRLFRIALIIPVALSIASINIISNDPTSSNGAALRKGAALLFLVLTALQVLQTVVLIRAEREGQDTLRYYSSSFGAKHASLIFGLIAILLLIREVFSVATISNLAQANNEHFWYPLVALPELLCATLYTIPGVIPSV
;
A
#
# COMPACT_ATOMS: atom_id res chain seq x y z
N MET A 1 -1.51 9.41 -10.92
CA MET A 1 -0.81 8.26 -11.53
C MET A 1 0.53 8.63 -12.14
N THR A 2 0.64 9.69 -12.95
CA THR A 2 1.92 10.13 -13.55
C THR A 2 3.03 10.40 -12.52
N LEU A 3 2.76 11.23 -11.51
CA LEU A 3 3.73 11.53 -10.44
C LEU A 3 4.12 10.28 -9.64
N PHE A 4 3.16 9.37 -9.41
CA PHE A 4 3.42 8.09 -8.77
C PHE A 4 4.35 7.21 -9.62
N CYS A 5 4.08 7.07 -10.92
CA CYS A 5 4.93 6.31 -11.83
C CYS A 5 6.34 6.88 -11.89
N ILE A 6 6.50 8.21 -11.91
CA ILE A 6 7.82 8.87 -11.89
C ILE A 6 8.58 8.54 -10.60
N ILE A 7 7.94 8.67 -9.44
CA ILE A 7 8.54 8.30 -8.14
C ILE A 7 8.99 6.83 -8.14
N ARG A 8 8.17 5.93 -8.70
CA ARG A 8 8.51 4.50 -8.77
C ARG A 8 9.67 4.21 -9.71
N VAL A 9 9.65 4.77 -10.91
CA VAL A 9 10.74 4.62 -11.89
C VAL A 9 12.04 5.15 -11.30
N ALA A 10 12.02 6.32 -10.67
CA ALA A 10 13.19 6.87 -9.98
C ALA A 10 13.70 5.95 -8.87
N ALA A 11 12.81 5.39 -8.03
CA ALA A 11 13.19 4.45 -6.98
C ALA A 11 13.83 3.17 -7.53
N PHE A 12 13.28 2.61 -8.60
CA PHE A 12 13.84 1.41 -9.23
C PHE A 12 15.20 1.68 -9.89
N ILE A 13 15.36 2.83 -10.55
CA ILE A 13 16.65 3.25 -11.11
C ILE A 13 17.69 3.41 -9.99
N MET A 14 17.34 4.11 -8.91
CA MET A 14 18.27 4.29 -7.78
C MET A 14 18.66 2.97 -7.14
N ARG A 15 17.72 2.04 -6.95
CA ARG A 15 18.03 0.69 -6.43
C ARG A 15 18.95 -0.08 -7.38
N ALA A 16 18.73 -0.02 -8.69
CA ALA A 16 19.58 -0.67 -9.68
C ALA A 16 21.01 -0.10 -9.68
N VAL A 17 21.14 1.22 -9.47
CA VAL A 17 22.43 1.89 -9.34
C VAL A 17 23.14 1.49 -8.03
N SER A 18 22.43 1.41 -6.90
CA SER A 18 22.98 0.96 -5.61
C SER A 18 23.52 -0.46 -5.65
N LEU A 19 22.90 -1.35 -6.43
CA LEU A 19 23.27 -2.76 -6.50
C LEU A 19 24.45 -3.02 -7.46
N ASN A 20 24.61 -2.20 -8.50
CA ASN A 20 25.65 -2.41 -9.52
C ASN A 20 26.92 -1.56 -9.31
N ILE A 21 26.86 -0.51 -8.49
CA ILE A 21 28.01 0.36 -8.21
C ILE A 21 28.29 0.30 -6.71
N GLU A 22 29.37 -0.40 -6.32
CA GLU A 22 29.77 -0.57 -4.91
C GLU A 22 29.88 0.77 -4.17
N SER A 23 30.46 1.80 -4.81
CA SER A 23 30.58 3.15 -4.23
C SER A 23 29.26 3.89 -4.05
N ALA A 24 28.22 3.54 -4.83
CA ALA A 24 26.88 4.12 -4.71
C ALA A 24 26.02 3.33 -3.72
N GLY A 25 26.26 2.02 -3.59
CA GLY A 25 25.63 1.16 -2.58
C GLY A 25 26.05 1.50 -1.14
N GLU A 26 27.29 1.95 -0.94
CA GLU A 26 27.79 2.43 0.35
C GLU A 26 27.32 3.85 0.70
N ASN A 27 26.80 4.60 -0.29
CA ASN A 27 26.30 5.94 -0.04
C ASN A 27 24.98 5.88 0.73
N LEU A 28 25.09 6.10 2.04
CA LEU A 28 23.97 6.13 2.97
C LEU A 28 22.83 7.04 2.48
N GLY A 29 23.13 8.24 1.98
CA GLY A 29 22.10 9.16 1.49
C GLY A 29 21.29 8.59 0.32
N LEU A 30 21.94 7.85 -0.57
CA LEU A 30 21.30 7.20 -1.72
C LEU A 30 20.45 6.00 -1.29
N PHE A 31 20.89 5.23 -0.30
CA PHE A 31 20.10 4.16 0.33
C PHE A 31 18.85 4.71 1.02
N ILE A 32 18.99 5.78 1.81
CA ILE A 32 17.88 6.46 2.49
C ILE A 32 16.86 6.96 1.49
N ALA A 33 17.31 7.67 0.44
CA ALA A 33 16.43 8.20 -0.60
C ALA A 33 15.63 7.08 -1.28
N THR A 34 16.29 5.96 -1.59
CA THR A 34 15.64 4.79 -2.20
C THR A 34 14.55 4.22 -1.29
N GLU A 35 14.85 4.01 -0.01
CA GLU A 35 13.89 3.46 0.95
C GLU A 35 12.68 4.38 1.14
N VAL A 36 12.91 5.70 1.26
CA VAL A 36 11.85 6.70 1.41
C VAL A 36 10.95 6.75 0.17
N LEU A 37 11.52 6.68 -1.03
CA LEU A 37 10.73 6.69 -2.27
C LEU A 37 9.91 5.41 -2.43
N LEU A 38 10.45 4.25 -2.06
CA LEU A 38 9.72 2.98 -2.05
C LEU A 38 8.53 3.04 -1.07
N GLN A 39 8.74 3.55 0.15
CA GLN A 39 7.67 3.69 1.15
C GLN A 39 6.61 4.72 0.74
N THR A 40 7.03 5.87 0.21
CA THR A 40 6.12 6.90 -0.29
C THR A 40 5.30 6.39 -1.47
N GLY A 41 5.90 5.58 -2.33
CA GLY A 41 5.20 4.86 -3.38
C GLY A 41 4.15 3.89 -2.82
N PHE A 42 4.49 3.07 -1.83
CA PHE A 42 3.52 2.17 -1.21
C PHE A 42 2.36 2.92 -0.54
N PHE A 43 2.65 4.01 0.20
CA PHE A 43 1.65 4.93 0.74
C PHE A 43 0.67 5.41 -0.33
N GLY A 44 1.18 5.81 -1.49
CA GLY A 44 0.36 6.31 -2.60
C GLY A 44 -0.60 5.24 -3.15
N LEU A 45 -0.13 4.00 -3.31
CA LEU A 45 -0.97 2.87 -3.73
C LEU A 45 -2.05 2.57 -2.69
N LEU A 46 -1.65 2.42 -1.43
CA LEU A 46 -2.58 2.08 -0.35
C LEU A 46 -3.67 3.15 -0.18
N TYR A 47 -3.28 4.43 -0.21
CA TYR A 47 -4.22 5.54 -0.12
C TYR A 47 -5.16 5.63 -1.33
N SER A 48 -4.67 5.31 -2.52
CA SER A 48 -5.47 5.30 -3.75
C SER A 48 -6.53 4.20 -3.71
N ILE A 49 -6.15 2.96 -3.36
CA ILE A 49 -7.13 1.86 -3.26
C ILE A 49 -8.15 2.15 -2.15
N TYR A 50 -7.70 2.68 -1.02
CA TYR A 50 -8.56 3.07 0.09
C TYR A 50 -9.64 4.05 -0.35
N THR A 51 -9.23 5.13 -1.02
CA THR A 51 -10.16 6.17 -1.45
C THR A 51 -11.18 5.59 -2.43
N LEU A 52 -10.74 4.79 -3.41
CA LEU A 52 -11.65 4.18 -4.38
C LEU A 52 -12.65 3.21 -3.74
N VAL A 53 -12.19 2.40 -2.78
CA VAL A 53 -13.06 1.44 -2.06
C VAL A 53 -14.08 2.17 -1.20
N VAL A 54 -13.67 3.21 -0.47
CA VAL A 54 -14.61 4.02 0.35
C VAL A 54 -15.62 4.75 -0.53
N ASP A 55 -15.18 5.36 -1.63
CA ASP A 55 -16.07 6.10 -2.55
C ASP A 55 -17.12 5.17 -3.16
N ARG A 56 -16.72 3.95 -3.54
CA ARG A 56 -17.64 2.92 -4.02
C ARG A 56 -18.57 2.39 -2.94
N LEU A 57 -18.07 2.23 -1.71
CA LEU A 57 -18.88 1.76 -0.59
C LEU A 57 -19.93 2.80 -0.19
N GLU A 58 -19.63 4.09 -0.30
CA GLU A 58 -20.60 5.17 -0.09
C GLU A 58 -21.75 5.11 -1.11
N LEU A 59 -21.48 4.69 -2.36
CA LEU A 59 -22.50 4.48 -3.39
C LEU A 59 -23.40 3.26 -3.13
N CYS A 60 -22.91 2.23 -2.43
CA CYS A 60 -23.67 1.00 -2.17
C CYS A 60 -24.76 1.16 -1.08
N GLY A 61 -24.78 2.29 -0.37
CA GLY A 61 -25.62 2.45 0.82
C GLY A 61 -25.08 1.68 2.03
N SER A 62 -25.45 2.12 3.23
CA SER A 62 -24.94 1.60 4.50
C SER A 62 -25.52 0.23 4.83
N SER A 63 -24.92 -0.84 4.32
CA SER A 63 -25.18 -2.19 4.85
C SER A 63 -24.53 -2.32 6.23
N PRO A 64 -25.31 -2.66 7.28
CA PRO A 64 -24.77 -2.84 8.61
C PRO A 64 -23.82 -4.04 8.64
N LEU A 65 -22.58 -3.80 9.08
CA LEU A 65 -21.57 -4.84 9.24
C LEU A 65 -21.97 -5.78 10.38
N PRO A 66 -21.92 -7.12 10.19
CA PRO A 66 -22.34 -8.08 11.20
C PRO A 66 -21.41 -8.18 12.42
N ILE A 67 -20.24 -7.53 12.41
CA ILE A 67 -19.23 -7.62 13.48
C ILE A 67 -19.06 -6.26 14.16
N PRO A 68 -19.43 -6.10 15.45
CA PRO A 68 -19.56 -4.78 16.09
C PRO A 68 -18.22 -4.05 16.31
N ILE A 69 -17.14 -4.78 16.61
CA ILE A 69 -15.82 -4.16 16.88
C ILE A 69 -15.15 -3.74 15.58
N ILE A 70 -15.13 -4.64 14.60
CA ILE A 70 -14.60 -4.39 13.27
C ILE A 70 -15.41 -3.29 12.58
N GLY A 71 -16.73 -3.30 12.74
CA GLY A 71 -17.64 -2.28 12.22
C GLY A 71 -17.27 -0.88 12.70
N ARG A 72 -17.02 -0.70 14.01
CA ARG A 72 -16.59 0.60 14.55
C ARG A 72 -15.23 1.05 14.03
N LEU A 73 -14.26 0.15 13.92
CA LEU A 73 -12.96 0.49 13.34
C LEU A 73 -13.11 0.88 11.87
N LEU A 74 -13.89 0.13 11.09
CA LEU A 74 -14.16 0.45 9.69
C LEU A 74 -14.87 1.81 9.54
N GLU A 75 -15.85 2.10 10.41
CA GLU A 75 -16.55 3.40 10.44
C GLU A 75 -15.62 4.54 10.81
N LEU A 76 -14.74 4.35 11.80
CA LEU A 76 -13.74 5.34 12.17
C LEU A 76 -12.81 5.63 10.98
N PHE A 77 -12.33 4.57 10.34
CA PHE A 77 -11.50 4.64 9.16
C PHE A 77 -12.26 4.97 7.87
N LYS A 78 -13.58 5.13 7.89
CA LYS A 78 -14.34 5.68 6.76
C LYS A 78 -14.07 7.19 6.58
N LYS A 79 -13.64 7.87 7.65
CA LYS A 79 -13.20 9.27 7.57
C LYS A 79 -11.86 9.37 6.86
N ARG A 80 -11.87 9.85 5.61
CA ARG A 80 -10.67 10.01 4.76
C ARG A 80 -9.49 10.70 5.46
N ARG A 81 -9.78 11.69 6.32
CA ARG A 81 -8.75 12.41 7.10
C ARG A 81 -8.04 11.52 8.12
N LEU A 82 -8.77 10.65 8.81
CA LEU A 82 -8.19 9.77 9.84
C LEU A 82 -7.30 8.71 9.20
N PHE A 83 -7.73 8.10 8.10
CA PHE A 83 -6.90 7.13 7.37
C PHE A 83 -5.64 7.80 6.79
N ARG A 84 -5.76 9.01 6.25
CA ARG A 84 -4.59 9.76 5.76
C ARG A 84 -3.60 10.07 6.88
N ILE A 85 -4.06 10.52 8.04
CA ILE A 85 -3.18 10.76 9.21
C ILE A 85 -2.53 9.46 9.65
N ALA A 86 -3.32 8.38 9.76
CA ALA A 86 -2.83 7.07 10.16
C ALA A 86 -1.74 6.54 9.20
N LEU A 87 -1.81 6.86 7.91
CA LEU A 87 -0.78 6.53 6.94
C LEU A 87 0.47 7.41 6.99
N ILE A 88 0.38 8.65 7.47
CA ILE A 88 1.55 9.54 7.62
C ILE A 88 2.43 9.09 8.78
N ILE A 89 1.82 8.58 9.86
CA ILE A 89 2.54 8.10 11.06
C ILE A 89 3.64 7.07 10.71
N PRO A 90 3.36 5.95 10.03
CA PRO A 90 4.40 4.97 9.72
C PRO A 90 5.45 5.48 8.74
N VAL A 91 5.12 6.42 7.83
CA VAL A 91 6.13 7.08 6.98
C VAL A 91 7.08 7.91 7.83
N ALA A 92 6.55 8.74 8.75
CA ALA A 92 7.36 9.56 9.65
C ALA A 92 8.23 8.70 10.57
N LEU A 93 7.68 7.61 11.15
CA LEU A 93 8.44 6.66 11.96
C LEU A 93 9.54 5.98 11.15
N SER A 94 9.28 5.64 9.88
CA SER A 94 10.28 5.02 9.02
C SER A 94 11.44 5.98 8.72
N ILE A 95 11.17 7.24 8.42
CA ILE A 95 12.21 8.28 8.22
C ILE A 95 13.01 8.48 9.52
N ALA A 96 12.33 8.59 10.66
CA ALA A 96 12.99 8.73 11.96
C ALA A 96 13.88 7.52 12.30
N SER A 97 13.39 6.31 12.05
CA SER A 97 14.13 5.06 12.22
C SER A 97 15.41 5.06 11.39
N ILE A 98 15.31 5.42 10.11
CA ILE A 98 16.45 5.48 9.19
C ILE A 98 17.50 6.47 9.70
N ASN A 99 17.08 7.66 10.16
CA ASN A 99 18.00 8.67 10.70
C ASN A 99 18.71 8.17 11.98
N ILE A 100 18.01 7.46 12.87
CA ILE A 100 18.61 6.91 14.08
C ILE A 100 19.62 5.80 13.75
N ILE A 101 19.26 4.86 12.87
CA ILE A 101 20.15 3.76 12.45
C ILE A 101 21.39 4.30 11.73
N SER A 102 21.23 5.39 10.99
CA SER A 102 22.34 6.06 10.28
C SER A 102 23.38 6.64 11.21
N ASN A 103 22.95 7.21 12.34
CA ASN A 103 23.87 7.81 13.32
C ASN A 103 24.44 6.76 14.29
N ASP A 104 23.65 5.73 14.62
CA ASP A 104 24.06 4.62 15.47
C ASP A 104 23.46 3.30 14.96
N PRO A 105 24.24 2.50 14.20
CA PRO A 105 23.77 1.25 13.62
C PRO A 105 23.49 0.17 14.66
N THR A 106 23.97 0.32 15.90
CA THR A 106 23.69 -0.61 17.01
C THR A 106 22.48 -0.20 17.85
N SER A 107 21.84 0.93 17.52
CA SER A 107 20.71 1.46 18.27
C SER A 107 19.49 0.53 18.20
N SER A 108 19.14 -0.06 19.34
CA SER A 108 17.93 -0.87 19.50
C SER A 108 16.65 -0.05 19.24
N ASN A 109 16.68 1.25 19.51
CA ASN A 109 15.56 2.17 19.27
C ASN A 109 15.26 2.35 17.78
N GLY A 110 16.30 2.50 16.95
CA GLY A 110 16.14 2.61 15.49
C GLY A 110 15.51 1.35 14.89
N ALA A 111 15.97 0.17 15.32
CA ALA A 111 15.41 -1.12 14.90
C ALA A 111 13.97 -1.33 15.38
N ALA A 112 13.64 -0.92 16.62
CA ALA A 112 12.29 -0.99 17.17
C ALA A 112 11.31 -0.10 16.38
N LEU A 113 11.72 1.13 16.04
CA LEU A 113 10.92 2.04 15.22
C LEU A 113 10.70 1.49 13.80
N ARG A 114 11.72 0.87 13.19
CA ARG A 114 11.59 0.22 11.88
C ARG A 114 10.54 -0.88 11.92
N LYS A 115 10.60 -1.74 12.94
CA LYS A 115 9.64 -2.83 13.16
C LYS A 115 8.24 -2.30 13.43
N GLY A 116 8.11 -1.27 14.25
CA GLY A 116 6.84 -0.61 14.54
C GLY A 116 6.19 -0.02 13.29
N ALA A 117 6.96 0.69 12.46
CA ALA A 117 6.45 1.27 11.22
C ALA A 117 5.93 0.21 10.24
N ALA A 118 6.68 -0.89 10.07
CA ALA A 118 6.26 -1.99 9.19
C ALA A 118 5.00 -2.72 9.72
N LEU A 119 4.91 -2.94 11.03
CA LEU A 119 3.69 -3.48 11.64
C LEU A 119 2.48 -2.57 11.44
N LEU A 120 2.66 -1.25 11.56
CA LEU A 120 1.60 -0.28 11.29
C LEU A 120 1.14 -0.33 9.83
N PHE A 121 2.07 -0.38 8.86
CA PHE A 121 1.72 -0.54 7.45
C PHE A 121 0.98 -1.85 7.18
N LEU A 122 1.39 -2.96 7.81
CA LEU A 122 0.68 -4.23 7.72
C LEU A 122 -0.74 -4.14 8.26
N VAL A 123 -0.95 -3.53 9.43
CA VAL A 123 -2.29 -3.34 10.02
C VAL A 123 -3.17 -2.49 9.11
N LEU A 124 -2.65 -1.39 8.56
CA LEU A 124 -3.39 -0.54 7.62
C LEU A 124 -3.72 -1.28 6.33
N THR A 125 -2.83 -2.14 5.85
CA THR A 125 -3.06 -2.97 4.66
C THR A 125 -4.10 -4.06 4.92
N ALA A 126 -4.08 -4.69 6.09
CA ALA A 126 -5.09 -5.66 6.49
C ALA A 126 -6.47 -5.00 6.62
N LEU A 127 -6.55 -3.80 7.19
CA LEU A 127 -7.79 -3.01 7.25
C LEU A 127 -8.29 -2.66 5.84
N GLN A 128 -7.39 -2.30 4.93
CA GLN A 128 -7.74 -2.02 3.53
C GLN A 128 -8.31 -3.25 2.81
N VAL A 129 -7.71 -4.42 3.01
CA VAL A 129 -8.23 -5.70 2.48
C VAL A 129 -9.62 -5.97 3.02
N LEU A 130 -9.82 -5.77 4.33
CA LEU A 130 -11.11 -5.98 4.98
C LEU A 130 -12.20 -5.06 4.42
N GLN A 131 -11.91 -3.77 4.23
CA GLN A 131 -12.81 -2.82 3.57
C GLN A 131 -13.18 -3.27 2.16
N THR A 132 -12.20 -3.81 1.42
CA THR A 132 -12.42 -4.30 0.05
C THR A 132 -13.31 -5.54 0.04
N VAL A 133 -13.14 -6.46 1.00
CA VAL A 133 -14.03 -7.63 1.16
C VAL A 133 -15.45 -7.21 1.50
N VAL A 134 -15.60 -6.20 2.38
CA VAL A 134 -16.91 -5.64 2.73
C VAL A 134 -17.59 -5.03 1.51
N LEU A 135 -16.85 -4.28 0.69
CA LEU A 135 -17.35 -3.76 -0.58
C LEU A 135 -17.83 -4.87 -1.52
N ILE A 136 -17.04 -5.93 -1.71
CA ILE A 136 -17.41 -7.06 -2.57
C ILE A 136 -18.70 -7.74 -2.06
N ARG A 137 -18.86 -7.89 -0.74
CA ARG A 137 -20.09 -8.43 -0.15
C ARG A 137 -21.28 -7.50 -0.36
N ALA A 138 -21.12 -6.21 -0.08
CA ALA A 138 -22.17 -5.21 -0.26
C ALA A 138 -22.64 -5.13 -1.71
N GLU A 139 -21.72 -5.15 -2.69
CA GLU A 139 -22.08 -5.19 -4.12
C GLU A 139 -22.78 -6.48 -4.53
N ARG A 140 -22.44 -7.62 -3.92
CA ARG A 140 -23.09 -8.90 -4.19
C ARG A 140 -24.52 -8.97 -3.63
N GLU A 141 -24.75 -8.35 -2.48
CA GLU A 141 -26.06 -8.26 -1.83
C GLU A 141 -26.96 -7.18 -2.46
N GLY A 142 -26.36 -6.06 -2.90
CA GLY A 142 -27.06 -4.91 -3.52
C GLY A 142 -27.09 -4.91 -5.05
N GLN A 143 -27.07 -6.09 -5.69
CA GLN A 143 -26.92 -6.23 -7.16
C GLN A 143 -27.92 -5.43 -8.02
N ASP A 144 -29.06 -5.00 -7.45
CA ASP A 144 -30.11 -4.30 -8.18
C ASP A 144 -29.89 -2.78 -8.31
N THR A 145 -29.14 -2.12 -7.42
CA THR A 145 -28.95 -0.65 -7.46
C THR A 145 -27.71 -0.20 -8.25
N LEU A 146 -26.62 -0.98 -8.27
CA LEU A 146 -25.37 -0.61 -8.95
C LEU A 146 -25.32 -0.92 -10.45
N ARG A 147 -26.20 -1.80 -10.95
CA ARG A 147 -26.26 -2.15 -12.38
C ARG A 147 -26.61 -0.97 -13.29
N TYR A 148 -27.15 0.11 -12.73
CA TYR A 148 -27.67 1.26 -13.48
C TYR A 148 -26.61 2.36 -13.75
N TYR A 149 -25.43 2.34 -13.12
CA TYR A 149 -24.56 3.52 -13.08
C TYR A 149 -23.36 3.54 -14.05
N SER A 150 -22.98 2.43 -14.70
CA SER A 150 -21.93 2.48 -15.74
C SER A 150 -21.83 1.20 -16.58
N SER A 151 -21.80 1.35 -17.91
CA SER A 151 -21.65 0.25 -18.88
C SER A 151 -20.20 -0.19 -19.14
N SER A 152 -19.21 0.48 -18.53
CA SER A 152 -17.79 0.18 -18.78
C SER A 152 -17.32 -1.09 -18.07
N PHE A 153 -16.43 -1.86 -18.71
CA PHE A 153 -15.89 -3.11 -18.16
C PHE A 153 -15.22 -2.92 -16.78
N GLY A 154 -14.46 -1.83 -16.62
CA GLY A 154 -13.78 -1.48 -15.37
C GLY A 154 -14.76 -1.15 -14.25
N ALA A 155 -15.86 -0.45 -14.55
CA ALA A 155 -16.88 -0.18 -13.53
C ALA A 155 -17.68 -1.42 -13.15
N LYS A 156 -17.86 -2.38 -14.05
CA LYS A 156 -18.56 -3.63 -13.77
C LYS A 156 -17.76 -4.59 -12.89
N HIS A 157 -16.44 -4.63 -13.06
CA HIS A 157 -15.54 -5.52 -12.30
C HIS A 157 -14.68 -4.77 -11.28
N ALA A 158 -15.00 -3.51 -10.98
CA ALA A 158 -14.19 -2.64 -10.13
C ALA A 158 -13.89 -3.27 -8.76
N SER A 159 -14.88 -3.87 -8.10
CA SER A 159 -14.69 -4.51 -6.79
C SER A 159 -13.77 -5.73 -6.83
N LEU A 160 -13.82 -6.53 -7.90
CA LEU A 160 -12.88 -7.64 -8.10
C LEU A 160 -11.46 -7.14 -8.38
N ILE A 161 -11.34 -6.08 -9.19
CA ILE A 161 -10.04 -5.43 -9.47
C ILE A 161 -9.47 -4.85 -8.18
N PHE A 162 -10.28 -4.20 -7.35
CA PHE A 162 -9.85 -3.70 -6.04
C PHE A 162 -9.43 -4.84 -5.11
N GLY A 163 -10.17 -5.95 -5.10
CA GLY A 163 -9.80 -7.15 -4.37
C GLY A 163 -8.43 -7.67 -4.77
N LEU A 164 -8.16 -7.75 -6.08
CA LEU A 164 -6.86 -8.16 -6.59
C LEU A 164 -5.73 -7.21 -6.18
N ILE A 165 -5.94 -5.90 -6.31
CA ILE A 165 -4.98 -4.88 -5.85
C ILE A 165 -4.70 -5.04 -4.35
N ALA A 166 -5.74 -5.22 -3.53
CA ALA A 166 -5.59 -5.36 -2.09
C ALA A 166 -4.78 -6.62 -1.71
N ILE A 167 -4.99 -7.75 -2.41
CA ILE A 167 -4.21 -8.98 -2.20
C ILE A 167 -2.75 -8.76 -2.59
N LEU A 168 -2.48 -8.12 -3.73
CA LEU A 168 -1.12 -7.82 -4.18
C LEU A 168 -0.36 -6.93 -3.18
N LEU A 169 -1.02 -5.89 -2.64
CA LEU A 169 -0.44 -5.05 -1.59
C LEU A 169 -0.20 -5.82 -0.29
N LEU A 170 -1.11 -6.73 0.08
CA LEU A 170 -0.96 -7.58 1.26
C LEU A 170 0.25 -8.52 1.15
N ILE A 171 0.42 -9.18 0.00
CA ILE A 171 1.56 -10.08 -0.24
C ILE A 171 2.87 -9.32 -0.07
N ARG A 172 2.98 -8.13 -0.68
CA ARG A 172 4.14 -7.26 -0.58
C ARG A 172 4.44 -6.85 0.86
N GLU A 173 3.41 -6.48 1.61
CA GLU A 173 3.60 -6.02 2.99
C GLU A 173 3.95 -7.17 3.95
N VAL A 174 3.33 -8.34 3.78
CA VAL A 174 3.67 -9.55 4.54
C VAL A 174 5.13 -9.93 4.32
N PHE A 175 5.61 -9.88 3.07
CA PHE A 175 7.02 -10.13 2.77
C PHE A 175 7.94 -9.10 3.44
N SER A 176 7.58 -7.81 3.39
CA SER A 176 8.34 -6.72 4.02
C SER A 176 8.47 -6.90 5.54
N VAL A 177 7.37 -7.29 6.22
CA VAL A 177 7.40 -7.57 7.66
C VAL A 177 8.15 -8.87 7.97
N ALA A 178 7.98 -9.92 7.17
CA ALA A 178 8.65 -11.20 7.38
C ALA A 178 10.19 -11.08 7.24
N THR A 179 10.66 -10.21 6.35
CA THR A 179 12.09 -10.01 6.08
C THR A 179 12.72 -8.87 6.88
N ILE A 180 11.97 -8.21 7.77
CA ILE A 180 12.46 -7.03 8.50
C ILE A 180 13.65 -7.31 9.43
N SER A 181 13.75 -8.53 9.94
CA SER A 181 14.86 -8.99 10.78
C SER A 181 16.04 -9.53 9.98
N ASN A 182 15.89 -9.74 8.67
CA ASN A 182 16.88 -10.38 7.83
C ASN A 182 17.11 -9.57 6.54
N LEU A 183 18.03 -8.61 6.62
CA LEU A 183 18.43 -7.75 5.49
C LEU A 183 18.92 -8.55 4.27
N ALA A 184 19.57 -9.69 4.50
CA ALA A 184 20.04 -10.54 3.40
C ALA A 184 18.87 -11.13 2.59
N GLN A 185 17.77 -11.50 3.25
CA GLN A 185 16.55 -11.94 2.55
C GLN A 185 15.76 -10.77 1.95
N ALA A 186 15.69 -9.63 2.65
CA ALA A 186 15.01 -8.44 2.15
C ALA A 186 15.65 -7.89 0.85
N ASN A 187 16.96 -8.04 0.70
CA ASN A 187 17.72 -7.59 -0.46
C ASN A 187 17.97 -8.68 -1.50
N ASN A 188 17.54 -9.93 -1.24
CA ASN A 188 17.69 -10.99 -2.22
C ASN A 188 16.79 -10.73 -3.43
N GLU A 189 17.41 -10.47 -4.57
CA GLU A 189 16.75 -10.14 -5.83
C GLU A 189 15.70 -11.19 -6.23
N HIS A 190 16.00 -12.47 -6.00
CA HIS A 190 15.11 -13.59 -6.35
C HIS A 190 13.75 -13.51 -5.64
N PHE A 191 13.71 -12.94 -4.42
CA PHE A 191 12.46 -12.75 -3.68
C PHE A 191 11.90 -11.34 -3.85
N TRP A 192 12.77 -10.34 -3.97
CA TRP A 192 12.37 -8.95 -4.03
C TRP A 192 11.59 -8.61 -5.30
N TYR A 193 12.02 -9.10 -6.48
CA TYR A 193 11.31 -8.83 -7.72
C TYR A 193 9.88 -9.41 -7.75
N PRO A 194 9.64 -10.70 -7.48
CA PRO A 194 8.30 -11.27 -7.56
C PRO A 194 7.38 -10.86 -6.40
N LEU A 195 7.92 -10.54 -5.21
CA LEU A 195 7.10 -10.27 -4.02
C LEU A 195 6.99 -8.79 -3.66
N VAL A 196 7.84 -7.92 -4.20
CA VAL A 196 7.79 -6.47 -3.95
C VAL A 196 7.53 -5.70 -5.23
N ALA A 197 8.40 -5.84 -6.25
CA ALA A 197 8.31 -5.04 -7.47
C ALA A 197 7.12 -5.45 -8.35
N LEU A 198 6.90 -6.75 -8.56
CA LEU A 198 5.84 -7.27 -9.42
C LEU A 198 4.43 -6.91 -8.89
N PRO A 199 4.10 -7.08 -7.59
CA PRO A 199 2.79 -6.69 -7.08
C PRO A 199 2.53 -5.19 -7.27
N GLU A 200 3.54 -4.35 -7.08
CA GLU A 200 3.40 -2.90 -7.23
C GLU A 200 3.22 -2.48 -8.69
N LEU A 201 3.94 -3.13 -9.62
CA LEU A 201 3.75 -2.94 -11.05
C LEU A 201 2.36 -3.39 -11.50
N LEU A 202 1.92 -4.57 -11.07
CA LEU A 202 0.59 -5.08 -11.35
C LEU A 202 -0.49 -4.14 -10.81
N CYS A 203 -0.37 -3.67 -9.58
CA CYS A 203 -1.26 -2.65 -9.01
C CYS A 203 -1.32 -1.41 -9.90
N ALA A 204 -0.17 -0.88 -10.33
CA ALA A 204 -0.11 0.28 -11.22
C ALA A 204 -0.83 0.02 -12.56
N THR A 205 -0.67 -1.16 -13.16
CA THR A 205 -1.39 -1.54 -14.39
C THR A 205 -2.90 -1.73 -14.17
N LEU A 206 -3.32 -2.23 -13.01
CA LEU A 206 -4.73 -2.37 -12.70
C LEU A 206 -5.41 -1.01 -12.51
N TYR A 207 -4.68 0.00 -12.03
CA TYR A 207 -5.17 1.38 -11.95
C TYR A 207 -5.34 2.07 -13.30
N THR A 208 -4.65 1.61 -14.36
CA THR A 208 -4.80 2.20 -15.70
C THR A 208 -6.01 1.64 -16.45
N ILE A 209 -6.68 0.60 -15.93
CA ILE A 209 -7.88 0.04 -16.55
C ILE A 209 -8.99 1.11 -16.61
N PRO A 210 -9.49 1.43 -17.81
CA PRO A 210 -10.55 2.43 -17.98
C PRO A 210 -11.80 2.06 -17.15
N GLY A 211 -12.32 3.03 -16.40
CA GLY A 211 -13.52 2.86 -15.56
C GLY A 211 -13.26 2.36 -14.15
N VAL A 212 -12.01 2.05 -13.78
CA VAL A 212 -11.61 1.75 -12.38
C VAL A 212 -11.49 3.02 -11.56
N ILE A 213 -10.92 4.07 -12.16
CA ILE A 213 -10.90 5.42 -11.58
C ILE A 213 -12.08 6.17 -12.20
N PRO A 214 -13.00 6.73 -11.40
CA PRO A 214 -14.08 7.53 -11.95
C PRO A 214 -13.49 8.74 -12.69
N SER A 215 -13.88 8.91 -13.97
CA SER A 215 -13.57 10.12 -14.73
C SER A 215 -14.33 11.26 -14.09
N VAL A 216 -13.60 12.20 -13.48
CA VAL A 216 -14.15 13.49 -13.07
C VAL A 216 -14.58 14.26 -14.31
#